data_AF-W5WE53-F1
#
_entry.id   AF-W5WE53-F1
#
_cell.length_a   1.000
_cell.length_b   1.000
_cell.length_c   1.000
_cell.angle_alpha   90.00
_cell.angle_beta   90.00
_cell.angle_gamma   90.00
#
_symmetry.space_group_name_H-M   'P 1'
#
loop_
_entity.id
_entity.type
_entity.pdbx_description
1 polymer ?
#
loop_
_entity_poly.entity_id
_entity_poly.type
_entity_poly.pdbx_seq_one_letter_code
_entity_poly.pdbx_strand_id
1 'polypeptide(L)'
;MTTPSSTEQDTPTVGGAIARLNAQDGLFLRAEHLTLMQDYSEDLAKALGTACGPGVVHGFPVTLAKDKVVVGPGLAVDPSGTVLESKKTDAKVSFPKEPLPADGFYVVQLLEGKWFYGTDSVYGNPCDDTCSGATALHPNEGRGITVMLTPATLSGFDGQASDKRRNWLASHYFERERGYAKPWLQQPAPGRVVSPLQSLAWSTGLDAPATSGVPIAVLFTVNGKWQVDTWTARRDLSGSTALRGWQWRLAGRPWDVFLAQVLQFQDQLSTRSAAQVTSLDQVVQWLDAARADVTGGASASSVDLLNSAIGALSGAQAPAAQAVSLVERGFQDLPPAGFLPVDPKGNVAEQVTALFPATVPLTFYTCRFDYTPQVLESAQHSDRIPLDGSEAGLGVDVFIPSGQPDWVVFARNNEPVPLGGGTAIGARATTRAPKAAARRGDAGVTRRA
;
A
#
# COMPACT_ATOMS: atom_id res chain seq x y z
N MET A 1 -8.77 -31.77 3.80
CA MET A 1 -7.67 -31.55 4.77
C MET A 1 -8.22 -30.84 5.99
N THR A 2 -8.52 -31.57 7.06
CA THR A 2 -8.96 -30.98 8.33
C THR A 2 -7.72 -30.49 9.08
N THR A 3 -7.42 -29.20 8.95
CA THR A 3 -6.49 -28.51 9.86
C THR A 3 -6.88 -28.78 11.31
N PRO A 4 -5.92 -28.99 12.22
CA PRO A 4 -6.21 -28.93 13.64
C PRO A 4 -6.82 -27.55 13.94
N SER A 5 -8.01 -27.51 14.57
CA SER A 5 -8.47 -26.26 15.17
C SER A 5 -7.57 -26.03 16.38
N SER A 6 -6.66 -25.06 16.30
CA SER A 6 -5.93 -24.63 17.49
C SER A 6 -6.94 -24.02 18.46
N THR A 7 -7.29 -24.76 19.50
CA THR A 7 -7.86 -24.21 20.72
C THR A 7 -6.80 -23.32 21.34
N GLU A 8 -7.06 -22.02 21.36
CA GLU A 8 -6.56 -21.11 22.40
C GLU A 8 -5.03 -20.91 22.53
N GLN A 9 -4.25 -21.07 21.44
CA GLN A 9 -2.90 -20.53 21.34
C GLN A 9 -2.86 -19.32 20.39
N ASP A 10 -2.18 -18.25 20.83
CA ASP A 10 -2.19 -16.88 20.28
C ASP A 10 -1.68 -16.71 18.84
N THR A 11 -1.31 -17.81 18.14
CA THR A 11 -0.83 -17.78 16.76
C THR A 11 -1.51 -18.90 15.95
N PRO A 12 -2.63 -18.64 15.27
CA PRO A 12 -3.35 -19.66 14.52
C PRO A 12 -2.53 -20.06 13.30
N THR A 13 -2.20 -21.35 13.22
CA THR A 13 -1.80 -21.96 11.96
C THR A 13 -3.06 -22.21 11.13
N VAL A 14 -3.08 -21.67 9.92
CA VAL A 14 -4.23 -21.71 9.03
C VAL A 14 -3.89 -22.50 7.78
N GLY A 15 -4.80 -23.40 7.44
CA GLY A 15 -4.61 -24.40 6.40
C GLY A 15 -4.33 -23.79 5.04
N GLY A 16 -3.18 -24.13 4.47
CA GLY A 16 -2.88 -23.95 3.06
C GLY A 16 -3.35 -25.11 2.20
N ALA A 17 -3.13 -24.96 0.91
CA ALA A 17 -3.49 -25.96 -0.10
C ALA A 17 -2.45 -27.06 -0.26
N ILE A 18 -1.22 -26.79 0.14
CA ILE A 18 -0.06 -27.58 -0.24
C ILE A 18 0.24 -28.58 0.87
N ALA A 19 0.15 -29.86 0.53
CA ALA A 19 0.48 -30.97 1.40
C ALA A 19 1.65 -31.75 0.82
N ARG A 20 2.56 -32.24 1.66
CA ARG A 20 3.65 -33.13 1.24
C ARG A 20 3.69 -34.39 2.08
N LEU A 21 4.33 -35.42 1.52
CA LEU A 21 4.69 -36.60 2.28
C LEU A 21 5.78 -36.24 3.30
N ASN A 22 5.53 -36.55 4.57
CA ASN A 22 6.52 -36.56 5.63
C ASN A 22 7.02 -38.01 5.78
N ALA A 23 8.02 -38.37 4.99
CA ALA A 23 8.59 -39.71 5.02
C ALA A 23 9.27 -39.98 6.37
N GLN A 24 8.78 -40.99 7.07
CA GLN A 24 9.33 -41.45 8.34
C GLN A 24 9.77 -42.91 8.21
N ASP A 25 10.72 -43.32 9.02
CA ASP A 25 11.14 -44.73 9.06
C ASP A 25 9.96 -45.63 9.48
N GLY A 26 9.86 -46.79 8.85
CA GLY A 26 8.75 -47.70 9.02
C GLY A 26 7.42 -47.30 8.36
N LEU A 27 7.37 -46.19 7.60
CA LEU A 27 6.22 -45.87 6.76
C LEU A 27 6.15 -46.82 5.55
N PHE A 28 5.10 -47.61 5.44
CA PHE A 28 4.85 -48.41 4.24
C PHE A 28 4.38 -47.50 3.09
N LEU A 29 5.20 -47.37 2.04
CA LEU A 29 4.88 -46.52 0.89
C LEU A 29 3.76 -47.14 0.04
N ARG A 30 2.68 -46.37 -0.19
CA ARG A 30 1.54 -46.71 -1.05
C ARG A 30 1.52 -45.81 -2.29
N ALA A 31 0.74 -46.21 -3.30
CA ALA A 31 0.52 -45.39 -4.51
C ALA A 31 0.01 -43.97 -4.18
N GLU A 32 -0.85 -43.84 -3.17
CA GLU A 32 -1.38 -42.55 -2.69
C GLU A 32 -0.27 -41.59 -2.23
N HIS A 33 0.81 -42.11 -1.64
CA HIS A 33 1.95 -41.29 -1.21
C HIS A 33 2.74 -40.76 -2.41
N LEU A 34 2.84 -41.53 -3.50
CA LEU A 34 3.45 -41.07 -4.74
C LEU A 34 2.60 -39.99 -5.42
N THR A 35 1.27 -40.17 -5.44
CA THR A 35 0.33 -39.15 -5.92
C THR A 35 0.47 -37.86 -5.11
N LEU A 36 0.52 -37.95 -3.78
CA LEU A 36 0.73 -36.78 -2.92
C LEU A 36 2.04 -36.05 -3.22
N MET A 37 3.13 -36.76 -3.49
CA MET A 37 4.41 -36.14 -3.88
C MET A 37 4.36 -35.47 -5.26
N GLN A 38 3.61 -36.04 -6.20
CA GLN A 38 3.39 -35.46 -7.53
C GLN A 38 2.54 -34.19 -7.43
N ASP A 39 1.40 -34.26 -6.74
CA ASP A 39 0.50 -33.13 -6.50
C ASP A 39 1.23 -31.99 -5.77
N TYR A 40 2.03 -32.32 -4.74
CA TYR A 40 2.88 -31.35 -4.05
C TYR A 40 3.82 -30.61 -5.01
N SER A 41 4.49 -31.36 -5.87
CA SER A 41 5.48 -30.81 -6.81
C SER A 41 4.80 -29.92 -7.85
N GLU A 42 3.63 -30.33 -8.34
CA GLU A 42 2.82 -29.56 -9.29
C GLU A 42 2.29 -28.26 -8.65
N ASP A 43 1.69 -28.35 -7.46
CA ASP A 43 1.14 -27.19 -6.75
C ASP A 43 2.24 -26.20 -6.35
N LEU A 44 3.39 -26.69 -5.88
CA LEU A 44 4.54 -25.84 -5.57
C LEU A 44 5.07 -25.14 -6.83
N ALA A 45 5.20 -25.88 -7.94
CA ALA A 45 5.66 -25.31 -9.20
C ALA A 45 4.68 -24.26 -9.76
N LYS A 46 3.37 -24.49 -9.63
CA LYS A 46 2.34 -23.50 -10.00
C LYS A 46 2.43 -22.25 -9.12
N ALA A 47 2.49 -22.42 -7.80
CA ALA A 47 2.56 -21.31 -6.87
C ALA A 47 3.82 -20.45 -7.10
N LEU A 48 4.99 -21.08 -7.26
CA LEU A 48 6.22 -20.38 -7.59
C LEU A 48 6.20 -19.79 -9.00
N GLY A 49 5.62 -20.47 -9.98
CA GLY A 49 5.48 -19.97 -11.35
C GLY A 49 4.62 -18.70 -11.44
N THR A 50 3.62 -18.56 -10.56
CA THR A 50 2.85 -17.31 -10.43
C THR A 50 3.59 -16.22 -9.67
N ALA A 51 4.57 -16.58 -8.84
CA ALA A 51 5.33 -15.65 -8.02
C ALA A 51 6.66 -15.27 -8.69
N CYS A 52 6.75 -14.05 -9.25
CA CYS A 52 8.00 -13.52 -9.82
C CYS A 52 9.00 -12.95 -8.79
N GLY A 53 8.85 -13.27 -7.49
CA GLY A 53 9.64 -12.72 -6.40
C GLY A 53 8.91 -12.75 -5.05
N PRO A 54 9.54 -12.23 -3.98
CA PRO A 54 8.92 -12.17 -2.66
C PRO A 54 7.86 -11.08 -2.57
N GLY A 55 6.86 -11.29 -1.71
CA GLY A 55 5.73 -10.39 -1.50
C GLY A 55 4.39 -11.11 -1.61
N VAL A 56 3.30 -10.34 -1.63
CA VAL A 56 1.94 -10.84 -1.82
C VAL A 56 1.67 -10.98 -3.32
N VAL A 57 1.28 -12.19 -3.75
CA VAL A 57 0.88 -12.45 -5.13
C VAL A 57 -0.57 -12.04 -5.33
N HIS A 58 -1.47 -12.52 -4.46
CA HIS A 58 -2.87 -12.13 -4.43
C HIS A 58 -3.52 -12.41 -3.07
N GLY A 59 -4.64 -11.75 -2.80
CA GLY A 59 -5.43 -12.00 -1.60
C GLY A 59 -4.83 -11.41 -0.33
N PHE A 60 -4.95 -12.16 0.78
CA PHE A 60 -4.64 -11.72 2.14
C PHE A 60 -5.25 -10.37 2.52
N PRO A 61 -6.57 -10.14 2.28
CA PRO A 61 -7.21 -8.95 2.81
C PRO A 61 -7.16 -9.00 4.34
N VAL A 62 -6.81 -7.88 4.96
CA VAL A 62 -6.76 -7.74 6.42
C VAL A 62 -7.93 -6.89 6.87
N THR A 63 -8.73 -7.43 7.77
CA THR A 63 -9.88 -6.72 8.37
C THR A 63 -9.81 -6.84 9.89
N LEU A 64 -10.51 -5.94 10.59
CA LEU A 64 -10.60 -5.97 12.04
C LEU A 64 -11.95 -6.55 12.45
N ALA A 65 -11.91 -7.51 13.38
CA ALA A 65 -13.04 -7.90 14.21
C ALA A 65 -12.83 -7.34 15.62
N LYS A 66 -13.86 -7.44 16.49
CA LYS A 66 -13.91 -6.81 17.83
C LYS A 66 -12.58 -6.81 18.59
N ASP A 67 -11.95 -7.97 18.70
CA ASP A 67 -10.71 -8.22 19.44
C ASP A 67 -9.65 -8.96 18.60
N LYS A 68 -9.81 -9.01 17.27
CA LYS A 68 -9.00 -9.85 16.39
C LYS A 68 -8.65 -9.18 15.06
N VAL A 69 -7.47 -9.51 14.55
CA VAL A 69 -7.12 -9.32 13.14
C VAL A 69 -7.62 -10.54 12.36
N VAL A 70 -8.38 -10.32 11.29
CA VAL A 70 -8.85 -11.36 10.38
C VAL A 70 -8.13 -11.21 9.05
N VAL A 71 -7.41 -12.26 8.65
CA VAL A 71 -6.70 -12.34 7.38
C VAL A 71 -7.42 -13.34 6.48
N GLY A 72 -7.79 -12.89 5.27
CA GLY A 72 -8.46 -13.72 4.28
C GLY A 72 -7.52 -14.68 3.53
N PRO A 73 -8.02 -15.41 2.53
CA PRO A 73 -7.22 -16.35 1.76
C PRO A 73 -6.27 -15.61 0.81
N GLY A 74 -5.19 -16.25 0.41
CA GLY A 74 -4.19 -15.62 -0.46
C GLY A 74 -2.98 -16.48 -0.73
N LEU A 75 -2.09 -15.94 -1.57
CA LEU A 75 -0.79 -16.49 -1.93
C LEU A 75 0.27 -15.40 -1.79
N ALA A 76 1.37 -15.74 -1.12
CA ALA A 76 2.53 -14.90 -0.94
C ALA A 76 3.79 -15.76 -0.98
N VAL A 77 4.93 -15.13 -1.22
CA VAL A 77 6.24 -15.77 -1.15
C VAL A 77 7.11 -14.95 -0.22
N ASP A 78 7.68 -15.60 0.78
CA ASP A 78 8.58 -14.93 1.70
C ASP A 78 9.95 -14.63 1.06
N PRO A 79 10.80 -13.81 1.70
CA PRO A 79 12.11 -13.50 1.13
C PRO A 79 13.04 -14.71 0.97
N SER A 80 12.80 -15.81 1.68
CA SER A 80 13.53 -17.08 1.54
C SER A 80 13.08 -17.93 0.34
N GLY A 81 11.99 -17.53 -0.34
CA GLY A 81 11.37 -18.29 -1.42
C GLY A 81 10.32 -19.30 -0.93
N THR A 82 9.94 -19.25 0.35
CA THR A 82 8.90 -20.11 0.90
C THR A 82 7.52 -19.63 0.47
N VAL A 83 6.76 -20.53 -0.15
CA VAL A 83 5.36 -20.29 -0.52
C VAL A 83 4.47 -20.29 0.73
N LEU A 84 3.70 -19.21 0.86
CA LEU A 84 2.72 -18.98 1.91
C LEU A 84 1.33 -18.90 1.28
N GLU A 85 0.59 -20.01 1.30
CA GLU A 85 -0.76 -20.09 0.75
C GLU A 85 -1.78 -20.39 1.84
N SER A 86 -2.93 -19.71 1.80
CA SER A 86 -4.11 -20.02 2.61
C SER A 86 -5.34 -20.07 1.73
N LYS A 87 -6.11 -21.15 1.84
CA LYS A 87 -7.44 -21.27 1.21
C LYS A 87 -8.59 -20.93 2.17
N LYS A 88 -8.28 -20.72 3.45
CA LYS A 88 -9.29 -20.39 4.46
C LYS A 88 -9.59 -18.89 4.46
N THR A 89 -10.83 -18.57 4.77
CA THR A 89 -11.36 -17.21 4.68
C THR A 89 -11.18 -16.36 5.94
N ASP A 90 -10.74 -16.94 7.06
CA ASP A 90 -10.82 -16.28 8.36
C ASP A 90 -9.68 -16.61 9.34
N ALA A 91 -8.42 -16.47 8.90
CA ALA A 91 -7.28 -16.56 9.81
C ALA A 91 -7.37 -15.46 10.89
N LYS A 92 -7.57 -15.84 12.15
CA LYS A 92 -7.95 -14.93 13.24
C LYS A 92 -6.88 -14.85 14.32
N VAL A 93 -6.16 -13.75 14.40
CA VAL A 93 -5.19 -13.48 15.47
C VAL A 93 -5.81 -12.57 16.52
N SER A 94 -5.70 -12.93 17.80
CA SER A 94 -6.15 -12.07 18.90
C SER A 94 -5.23 -10.86 19.04
N PHE A 95 -5.78 -9.71 19.42
CA PHE A 95 -4.93 -8.57 19.77
C PHE A 95 -4.07 -8.90 21.00
N PRO A 96 -2.81 -8.45 21.05
CA PRO A 96 -1.96 -8.70 22.20
C PRO A 96 -2.55 -8.01 23.44
N LYS A 97 -2.47 -8.69 24.58
CA LYS A 97 -2.93 -8.14 25.87
C LYS A 97 -1.94 -7.12 26.44
N GLU A 98 -0.68 -7.22 26.02
CA GLU A 98 0.38 -6.31 26.47
C GLU A 98 0.21 -4.93 25.84
N PRO A 99 0.31 -3.86 26.63
CA PRO A 99 0.25 -2.51 26.10
C PRO A 99 1.45 -2.24 25.20
N LEU A 100 1.20 -1.71 24.00
CA LEU A 100 2.25 -1.18 23.16
C LEU A 100 2.90 0.04 23.84
N PRO A 101 4.21 0.28 23.58
CA PRO A 101 4.80 1.60 23.79
C PRO A 101 3.96 2.70 23.13
N ALA A 102 4.05 3.93 23.63
CA ALA A 102 3.26 5.06 23.10
C ALA A 102 3.54 5.32 21.60
N ASP A 103 4.77 5.03 21.18
CA ASP A 103 5.28 5.10 19.80
C ASP A 103 5.20 3.75 19.07
N GLY A 104 4.50 2.79 19.65
CA GLY A 104 4.39 1.41 19.20
C GLY A 104 3.24 1.17 18.22
N PHE A 105 3.46 0.20 17.36
CA PHE A 105 2.47 -0.40 16.45
C PHE A 105 2.85 -1.86 16.21
N TYR A 106 1.96 -2.64 15.60
CA TYR A 106 2.25 -3.99 15.16
C TYR A 106 2.37 -4.05 13.64
N VAL A 107 3.33 -4.81 13.14
CA VAL A 107 3.37 -5.26 11.75
C VAL A 107 2.68 -6.62 11.69
N VAL A 108 1.63 -6.73 10.88
CA VAL A 108 0.95 -8.00 10.61
C VAL A 108 1.77 -8.75 9.58
N GLN A 109 2.31 -9.91 9.95
CA GLN A 109 3.18 -10.72 9.10
C GLN A 109 2.60 -12.11 8.86
N LEU A 110 2.87 -12.66 7.68
CA LEU A 110 2.65 -14.05 7.34
C LEU A 110 3.96 -14.83 7.48
N LEU A 111 3.93 -15.89 8.27
CA LEU A 111 5.02 -16.86 8.39
C LEU A 111 4.55 -18.21 7.88
N GLU A 112 5.50 -19.11 7.67
CA GLU A 112 5.19 -20.49 7.36
C GLU A 112 4.42 -21.15 8.51
N GLY A 113 3.28 -21.75 8.19
CA GLY A 113 2.56 -22.65 9.07
C GLY A 113 2.80 -24.10 8.66
N LYS A 114 3.17 -24.97 9.61
CA LYS A 114 3.39 -26.40 9.39
C LYS A 114 2.63 -27.21 10.43
N TRP A 115 1.98 -28.27 9.99
CA TRP A 115 1.37 -29.26 10.89
C TRP A 115 1.39 -30.64 10.25
N PHE A 116 1.44 -31.68 11.07
CA PHE A 116 1.38 -33.06 10.60
C PHE A 116 -0.04 -33.60 10.77
N TYR A 117 -0.49 -34.43 9.83
CA TYR A 117 -1.83 -35.02 9.85
C TYR A 117 -1.87 -36.39 9.15
N GLY A 118 -3.04 -37.03 9.24
CA GLY A 118 -3.22 -38.41 8.81
C GLY A 118 -2.74 -39.40 9.87
N THR A 119 -3.11 -40.66 9.71
CA THR A 119 -2.68 -41.74 10.59
C THR A 119 -2.31 -42.94 9.74
N ASP A 120 -1.08 -43.41 9.85
CA ASP A 120 -0.64 -44.66 9.24
C ASP A 120 0.06 -45.55 10.27
N SER A 121 0.02 -46.86 9.98
CA SER A 121 0.70 -47.87 10.79
C SER A 121 2.22 -47.79 10.59
N VAL A 122 2.97 -47.87 11.69
CA VAL A 122 4.42 -48.09 11.69
C VAL A 122 4.68 -49.57 11.42
N TYR A 123 5.53 -49.88 10.44
CA TYR A 123 6.05 -51.22 10.23
C TYR A 123 7.55 -51.23 10.51
N GLY A 124 8.02 -52.19 11.32
CA GLY A 124 9.45 -52.44 11.43
C GLY A 124 10.20 -51.75 12.57
N ASN A 125 9.51 -51.26 13.61
CA ASN A 125 10.15 -50.98 14.89
C ASN A 125 10.20 -52.30 15.69
N PRO A 126 11.32 -53.07 15.69
CA PRO A 126 11.34 -54.46 16.16
C PRO A 126 11.19 -54.58 17.68
N CYS A 127 11.20 -53.44 18.39
CA CYS A 127 11.20 -53.34 19.85
C CYS A 127 10.02 -52.52 20.40
N ASP A 128 9.12 -51.98 19.57
CA ASP A 128 7.89 -51.37 20.11
C ASP A 128 6.91 -52.49 20.46
N ASP A 129 6.73 -52.68 21.76
CA ASP A 129 5.85 -53.68 22.32
C ASP A 129 4.41 -53.42 21.85
N THR A 130 3.83 -54.38 21.13
CA THR A 130 2.47 -54.36 20.59
C THR A 130 1.39 -54.06 21.66
N CYS A 131 1.76 -54.11 22.94
CA CYS A 131 0.89 -53.86 24.09
C CYS A 131 0.87 -52.42 24.60
N SER A 132 1.79 -51.53 24.17
CA SER A 132 1.87 -50.14 24.67
C SER A 132 1.03 -49.13 23.89
N GLY A 133 0.31 -49.57 22.84
CA GLY A 133 -0.47 -48.72 21.95
C GLY A 133 0.43 -48.08 20.91
N ALA A 134 0.43 -48.64 19.69
CA ALA A 134 1.27 -48.18 18.59
C ALA A 134 1.19 -46.66 18.41
N THR A 135 2.35 -46.00 18.40
CA THR A 135 2.49 -44.59 18.04
C THR A 135 2.08 -44.43 16.58
N ALA A 136 0.89 -43.87 16.32
CA ALA A 136 0.44 -43.58 14.96
C ALA A 136 1.42 -42.59 14.30
N LEU A 137 1.88 -42.88 13.07
CA LEU A 137 2.65 -41.92 12.29
C LEU A 137 1.70 -40.91 11.65
N HIS A 138 2.19 -39.69 11.51
CA HIS A 138 1.53 -38.65 10.72
C HIS A 138 2.28 -38.52 9.38
N PRO A 139 1.90 -39.29 8.35
CA PRO A 139 2.63 -39.40 7.10
C PRO A 139 2.53 -38.13 6.25
N ASN A 140 1.60 -37.23 6.55
CA ASN A 140 1.38 -36.03 5.76
C ASN A 140 1.78 -34.79 6.55
N GLU A 141 2.46 -33.86 5.90
CA GLU A 141 2.74 -32.52 6.39
C GLU A 141 1.93 -31.52 5.58
N GLY A 142 1.06 -30.78 6.26
CA GLY A 142 0.38 -29.64 5.68
C GLY A 142 1.22 -28.37 5.83
N ARG A 143 1.27 -27.59 4.75
CA ARG A 143 1.84 -26.24 4.74
C ARG A 143 0.71 -25.24 4.62
N GLY A 144 0.88 -24.11 5.29
CA GLY A 144 -0.06 -23.00 5.28
C GLY A 144 0.59 -21.74 5.82
N ILE A 145 -0.20 -20.92 6.48
CA ILE A 145 0.27 -19.66 7.05
C ILE A 145 0.13 -19.65 8.56
N THR A 146 0.98 -18.86 9.18
CA THR A 146 0.86 -18.42 10.57
C THR A 146 0.81 -16.91 10.53
N VAL A 147 -0.23 -16.30 11.10
CA VAL A 147 -0.33 -14.83 11.21
C VAL A 147 0.35 -14.41 12.51
N MET A 148 1.29 -13.48 12.44
CA MET A 148 2.00 -12.96 13.60
C MET A 148 1.91 -11.43 13.66
N LEU A 149 1.76 -10.92 14.88
CA LEU A 149 1.86 -9.48 15.15
C LEU A 149 3.24 -9.19 15.71
N THR A 150 4.09 -8.55 14.92
CA THR A 150 5.44 -8.18 15.34
C THR A 150 5.42 -6.75 15.87
N PRO A 151 5.74 -6.51 17.15
CA PRO A 151 5.80 -5.14 17.68
C PRO A 151 6.92 -4.36 16.99
N ALA A 152 6.65 -3.10 16.69
CA ALA A 152 7.59 -2.16 16.12
C ALA A 152 7.36 -0.77 16.70
N THR A 153 8.38 0.08 16.68
CA THR A 153 8.30 1.47 17.13
C THR A 153 8.81 2.44 16.07
N LEU A 154 8.30 3.66 16.10
CA LEU A 154 8.76 4.79 15.29
C LEU A 154 8.77 6.06 16.14
N SER A 155 9.95 6.61 16.38
CA SER A 155 10.13 7.81 17.22
C SER A 155 9.28 8.98 16.70
N GLY A 156 8.49 9.60 17.58
CA GLY A 156 7.59 10.71 17.26
C GLY A 156 6.17 10.29 16.88
N PHE A 157 5.86 8.99 16.82
CA PHE A 157 4.52 8.49 16.51
C PHE A 157 3.50 8.81 17.62
N ASP A 158 3.95 8.80 18.87
CA ASP A 158 3.15 9.11 20.05
C ASP A 158 2.63 10.55 20.06
N GLY A 159 3.46 11.49 19.61
CA GLY A 159 3.15 12.93 19.53
C GLY A 159 2.23 13.35 18.39
N GLN A 160 1.84 12.42 17.50
CA GLN A 160 0.99 12.77 16.36
C GLN A 160 -0.49 12.86 16.74
N ALA A 161 -1.14 13.91 16.22
CA ALA A 161 -2.58 14.09 16.34
C ALA A 161 -3.34 12.91 15.70
N SER A 162 -4.46 12.52 16.32
CA SER A 162 -5.19 11.30 15.98
C SER A 162 -5.59 11.19 14.50
N ASP A 163 -5.90 12.31 13.88
CA ASP A 163 -6.27 12.46 12.47
C ASP A 163 -5.08 12.39 11.51
N LYS A 164 -3.85 12.60 11.99
CA LYS A 164 -2.60 12.58 11.20
C LYS A 164 -1.79 11.30 11.38
N ARG A 165 -2.02 10.56 12.47
CA ARG A 165 -1.29 9.33 12.84
C ARG A 165 -1.14 8.34 11.68
N ARG A 166 -2.20 8.09 10.92
CA ARG A 166 -2.18 7.12 9.81
C ARG A 166 -1.18 7.52 8.70
N ASN A 167 -1.30 8.76 8.20
CA ASN A 167 -0.41 9.26 7.14
C ASN A 167 1.02 9.39 7.63
N TRP A 168 1.22 9.92 8.84
CA TRP A 168 2.53 10.04 9.45
C TRP A 168 3.23 8.68 9.57
N LEU A 169 2.50 7.68 10.11
CA LEU A 169 3.02 6.33 10.28
C LEU A 169 3.44 5.73 8.93
N ALA A 170 2.61 5.88 7.91
CA ALA A 170 2.91 5.42 6.56
C ALA A 170 4.17 6.10 6.01
N SER A 171 4.22 7.44 6.01
CA SER A 171 5.37 8.24 5.54
C SER A 171 6.69 7.79 6.20
N HIS A 172 6.71 7.74 7.53
CA HIS A 172 7.91 7.38 8.28
C HIS A 172 8.29 5.90 8.14
N TYR A 173 7.31 5.01 7.96
CA TYR A 173 7.58 3.60 7.68
C TYR A 173 8.27 3.43 6.32
N PHE A 174 7.78 4.09 5.27
CA PHE A 174 8.41 4.06 3.93
C PHE A 174 9.81 4.67 3.94
N GLU A 175 10.03 5.75 4.68
CA GLU A 175 11.36 6.36 4.79
C GLU A 175 12.33 5.48 5.59
N ARG A 176 11.85 4.81 6.65
CA ARG A 176 12.64 3.79 7.36
C ARG A 176 13.03 2.64 6.43
N GLU A 177 12.11 2.16 5.59
CA GLU A 177 12.40 1.10 4.61
C GLU A 177 13.46 1.50 3.61
N ARG A 178 13.39 2.74 3.11
CA ARG A 178 14.40 3.30 2.20
C ARG A 178 15.80 3.30 2.81
N GLY A 179 15.91 3.49 4.13
CA GLY A 179 17.17 3.45 4.85
C GLY A 179 17.80 2.06 5.02
N TYR A 180 17.10 0.95 4.72
CA TYR A 180 17.64 -0.40 4.93
C TYR A 180 18.69 -0.82 3.91
N ALA A 181 18.63 -0.30 2.69
CA ALA A 181 19.55 -0.67 1.65
C ALA A 181 20.75 0.28 1.61
N LYS A 182 21.93 -0.26 1.94
CA LYS A 182 23.21 0.41 1.76
C LYS A 182 23.85 -0.06 0.45
N PRO A 183 24.57 0.82 -0.28
CA PRO A 183 24.83 2.22 0.03
C PRO A 183 23.69 3.17 -0.36
N TRP A 184 23.52 4.26 0.40
CA TRP A 184 22.50 5.27 0.11
C TRP A 184 23.11 6.43 -0.69
N LEU A 185 22.70 6.60 -1.95
CA LEU A 185 23.18 7.69 -2.83
C LEU A 185 22.38 8.99 -2.68
N GLN A 186 21.42 9.07 -1.74
CA GLN A 186 20.69 10.29 -1.43
C GLN A 186 21.24 10.94 -0.18
N GLN A 187 20.94 12.24 -0.03
CA GLN A 187 21.29 12.96 1.18
C GLN A 187 20.48 12.39 2.35
N PRO A 188 21.15 11.93 3.43
CA PRO A 188 20.45 11.31 4.56
C PRO A 188 19.62 12.31 5.37
N ALA A 189 19.90 13.61 5.22
CA ALA A 189 19.09 14.71 5.69
C ALA A 189 19.45 15.98 4.88
N PRO A 190 18.58 17.01 4.83
CA PRO A 190 18.91 18.29 4.24
C PRO A 190 20.24 18.83 4.78
N GLY A 191 21.16 19.19 3.87
CA GLY A 191 22.48 19.73 4.21
C GLY A 191 23.52 18.70 4.68
N ARG A 192 23.18 17.40 4.75
CA ARG A 192 24.18 16.33 4.97
C ARG A 192 24.81 15.93 3.64
N VAL A 193 26.14 15.79 3.65
CA VAL A 193 26.90 15.34 2.48
C VAL A 193 26.67 13.85 2.27
N VAL A 194 26.36 13.46 1.04
CA VAL A 194 26.30 12.04 0.64
C VAL A 194 27.69 11.43 0.81
N SER A 195 27.76 10.20 1.33
CA SER A 195 29.05 9.52 1.44
C SER A 195 29.74 9.44 0.07
N PRO A 196 31.06 9.66 -0.03
CA PRO A 196 31.78 9.58 -1.30
C PRO A 196 31.51 8.23 -1.99
N LEU A 197 31.36 8.23 -3.31
CA LEU A 197 31.11 6.99 -4.06
C LEU A 197 32.17 5.92 -3.79
N GLN A 198 33.42 6.33 -3.55
CA GLN A 198 34.54 5.44 -3.27
C GLN A 198 34.48 4.80 -1.88
N SER A 199 33.73 5.35 -0.93
CA SER A 199 33.55 4.75 0.41
C SER A 199 32.43 3.71 0.45
N LEU A 200 31.74 3.49 -0.65
CA LEU A 200 30.62 2.56 -0.75
C LEU A 200 31.12 1.18 -1.20
N ALA A 201 30.57 0.11 -0.61
CA ALA A 201 30.96 -1.26 -0.91
C ALA A 201 30.34 -1.75 -2.24
N TRP A 202 30.89 -1.31 -3.38
CA TRP A 202 30.45 -1.73 -4.71
C TRP A 202 30.87 -3.15 -5.08
N SER A 203 31.92 -3.67 -4.45
CA SER A 203 32.47 -5.00 -4.72
C SER A 203 31.66 -6.14 -4.10
N THR A 204 30.76 -5.85 -3.16
CA THR A 204 29.90 -6.86 -2.55
C THR A 204 28.60 -7.01 -3.34
N GLY A 205 28.19 -8.25 -3.59
CA GLY A 205 26.86 -8.56 -4.14
C GLY A 205 25.74 -8.15 -3.18
N LEU A 206 24.49 -8.34 -3.58
CA LEU A 206 23.35 -8.17 -2.68
C LEU A 206 23.37 -9.24 -1.60
N ASP A 207 23.11 -8.84 -0.35
CA ASP A 207 22.93 -9.79 0.74
C ASP A 207 21.70 -10.66 0.48
N ALA A 208 21.74 -11.90 0.95
CA ALA A 208 20.53 -12.71 1.00
C ALA A 208 19.48 -11.96 1.85
N PRO A 209 18.23 -11.89 1.40
CA PRO A 209 17.21 -11.19 2.15
C PRO A 209 17.03 -11.86 3.52
N ALA A 210 16.88 -11.05 4.56
CA ALA A 210 16.63 -11.57 5.90
C ALA A 210 15.34 -12.40 5.92
N THR A 211 15.37 -13.54 6.61
CA THR A 211 14.19 -14.37 6.84
C THR A 211 13.28 -13.68 7.84
N SER A 212 12.45 -12.76 7.36
CA SER A 212 11.32 -12.19 8.07
C SER A 212 10.06 -12.48 7.26
N GLY A 213 8.97 -12.86 7.92
CA GLY A 213 7.71 -13.19 7.25
C GLY A 213 7.22 -12.06 6.33
N VAL A 214 6.22 -12.34 5.49
CA VAL A 214 5.69 -11.36 4.53
C VAL A 214 4.81 -10.35 5.26
N PRO A 215 5.17 -9.05 5.33
CA PRO A 215 4.31 -8.04 5.92
C PRO A 215 3.09 -7.80 5.03
N ILE A 216 1.90 -7.76 5.62
CA ILE A 216 0.63 -7.57 4.89
C ILE A 216 -0.21 -6.40 5.38
N ALA A 217 0.08 -5.85 6.56
CA ALA A 217 -0.54 -4.63 7.09
C ALA A 217 0.25 -4.09 8.29
N VAL A 218 -0.08 -2.86 8.71
CA VAL A 218 0.24 -2.36 10.05
C VAL A 218 -1.04 -2.20 10.87
N LEU A 219 -0.94 -2.47 12.16
CA LEU A 219 -2.01 -2.36 13.14
C LEU A 219 -1.56 -1.37 14.23
N PHE A 220 -2.36 -0.33 14.45
CA PHE A 220 -2.04 0.75 15.40
C PHE A 220 -3.31 1.27 16.07
N THR A 221 -3.17 2.08 17.12
CA THR A 221 -4.32 2.65 17.83
C THR A 221 -4.49 4.13 17.52
N VAL A 222 -5.75 4.55 17.43
CA VAL A 222 -6.17 5.96 17.32
C VAL A 222 -7.31 6.16 18.30
N ASN A 223 -7.13 7.06 19.28
CA ASN A 223 -8.11 7.32 20.34
C ASN A 223 -8.58 6.04 21.05
N GLY A 224 -7.66 5.12 21.33
CA GLY A 224 -7.93 3.83 21.98
C GLY A 224 -8.61 2.78 21.09
N LYS A 225 -8.88 3.07 19.81
CA LYS A 225 -9.45 2.11 18.85
C LYS A 225 -8.38 1.59 17.90
N TRP A 226 -8.38 0.28 17.66
CA TRP A 226 -7.52 -0.34 16.67
C TRP A 226 -7.90 0.08 15.24
N GLN A 227 -6.89 0.38 14.44
CA GLN A 227 -6.97 0.65 13.02
C GLN A 227 -5.93 -0.18 12.28
N VAL A 228 -6.26 -0.55 11.04
CA VAL A 228 -5.38 -1.29 10.15
C VAL A 228 -5.09 -0.45 8.92
N ASP A 229 -3.83 -0.40 8.50
CA ASP A 229 -3.43 0.13 7.20
C ASP A 229 -2.68 -0.97 6.43
N THR A 230 -3.34 -1.50 5.40
CA THR A 230 -2.83 -2.59 4.57
C THR A 230 -1.57 -2.14 3.82
N TRP A 231 -1.59 -0.96 3.21
CA TRP A 231 -0.61 -0.56 2.20
C TRP A 231 0.70 -0.04 2.79
N THR A 232 0.71 0.36 4.06
CA THR A 232 1.95 0.80 4.73
C THR A 232 3.04 -0.27 4.68
N ALA A 233 2.72 -1.54 4.96
CA ALA A 233 3.70 -2.63 5.00
C ALA A 233 3.57 -3.63 3.84
N ARG A 234 2.38 -3.79 3.25
CA ARG A 234 2.14 -4.75 2.17
C ARG A 234 2.94 -4.40 0.92
N ARG A 235 3.64 -5.38 0.36
CA ARG A 235 4.29 -5.29 -0.95
C ARG A 235 3.69 -6.34 -1.86
N ASP A 236 2.98 -5.87 -2.89
CA ASP A 236 2.52 -6.75 -3.96
C ASP A 236 3.68 -7.08 -4.89
N LEU A 237 3.54 -8.18 -5.62
CA LEU A 237 4.54 -8.68 -6.56
C LEU A 237 4.90 -7.60 -7.61
N SER A 238 6.19 -7.21 -7.69
CA SER A 238 6.66 -6.24 -8.70
C SER A 238 7.93 -6.63 -9.45
N GLY A 239 8.61 -7.72 -9.07
CA GLY A 239 9.81 -8.19 -9.75
C GLY A 239 10.71 -9.08 -8.87
N SER A 240 11.88 -9.43 -9.42
CA SER A 240 12.86 -10.27 -8.72
C SER A 240 13.54 -9.55 -7.56
N THR A 241 13.97 -10.31 -6.54
CA THR A 241 14.74 -9.80 -5.40
C THR A 241 16.00 -9.05 -5.83
N ALA A 242 16.66 -9.52 -6.91
CA ALA A 242 17.87 -8.89 -7.43
C ALA A 242 17.59 -7.48 -7.99
N LEU A 243 16.55 -7.33 -8.80
CA LEU A 243 16.18 -6.02 -9.35
C LEU A 243 15.83 -5.03 -8.24
N ARG A 244 15.02 -5.47 -7.26
CA ARG A 244 14.62 -4.67 -6.09
C ARG A 244 15.84 -4.21 -5.28
N GLY A 245 16.78 -5.12 -5.03
CA GLY A 245 18.01 -4.79 -4.30
C GLY A 245 18.89 -3.78 -5.03
N TRP A 246 19.03 -3.91 -6.36
CA TRP A 246 19.79 -2.96 -7.17
C TRP A 246 19.13 -1.59 -7.29
N GLN A 247 17.81 -1.53 -7.45
CA GLN A 247 17.06 -0.28 -7.42
C GLN A 247 17.41 0.50 -6.15
N TRP A 248 17.29 -0.15 -5.00
CA TRP A 248 17.63 0.49 -3.74
C TRP A 248 19.08 0.99 -3.66
N ARG A 249 20.06 0.16 -4.06
CA ARG A 249 21.49 0.54 -4.05
C ARG A 249 21.80 1.73 -4.95
N LEU A 250 21.05 1.88 -6.05
CA LEU A 250 21.17 3.00 -6.99
C LEU A 250 20.26 4.17 -6.60
N ALA A 251 19.76 4.21 -5.35
CA ALA A 251 18.81 5.19 -4.84
C ALA A 251 17.49 5.29 -5.64
N GLY A 252 17.21 4.29 -6.47
CA GLY A 252 15.90 4.07 -7.06
C GLY A 252 14.95 3.45 -6.04
N ARG A 253 13.72 3.95 -5.99
CA ARG A 253 12.64 3.29 -5.24
C ARG A 253 12.12 2.09 -6.03
N PRO A 254 11.98 0.90 -5.43
CA PRO A 254 11.31 -0.21 -6.08
C PRO A 254 9.83 0.05 -6.41
N TRP A 255 9.33 -0.61 -7.46
CA TRP A 255 7.98 -0.37 -7.97
C TRP A 255 6.89 -0.79 -6.97
N ASP A 256 7.05 -1.94 -6.29
CA ASP A 256 6.15 -2.39 -5.22
C ASP A 256 6.02 -1.36 -4.10
N VAL A 257 7.13 -0.74 -3.70
CA VAL A 257 7.15 0.26 -2.63
C VAL A 257 6.48 1.54 -3.08
N PHE A 258 6.75 1.99 -4.31
CA PHE A 258 6.09 3.17 -4.87
C PHE A 258 4.58 2.97 -5.02
N LEU A 259 4.15 1.84 -5.60
CA LEU A 259 2.75 1.52 -5.77
C LEU A 259 2.03 1.42 -4.42
N ALA A 260 2.66 0.80 -3.41
CA ALA A 260 2.13 0.76 -2.06
C ALA A 260 1.92 2.17 -1.47
N GLN A 261 2.81 3.13 -1.74
CA GLN A 261 2.60 4.53 -1.31
C GLN A 261 1.40 5.18 -2.00
N VAL A 262 1.25 4.97 -3.30
CA VAL A 262 0.10 5.49 -4.05
C VAL A 262 -1.20 4.88 -3.53
N LEU A 263 -1.24 3.56 -3.34
CA LEU A 263 -2.42 2.85 -2.85
C LEU A 263 -2.76 3.18 -1.39
N GLN A 264 -1.75 3.38 -0.54
CA GLN A 264 -1.94 3.89 0.83
C GLN A 264 -2.65 5.25 0.81
N PHE A 265 -2.20 6.15 -0.05
CA PHE A 265 -2.82 7.45 -0.23
C PHE A 265 -4.25 7.34 -0.77
N GLN A 266 -4.49 6.53 -1.80
CA GLN A 266 -5.83 6.34 -2.38
C GLN A 266 -6.82 5.72 -1.37
N ASP A 267 -6.37 4.77 -0.55
CA ASP A 267 -7.21 4.17 0.49
C ASP A 267 -7.53 5.16 1.62
N GLN A 268 -6.54 5.96 2.04
CA GLN A 268 -6.79 7.03 3.01
C GLN A 268 -7.73 8.11 2.44
N LEU A 269 -7.62 8.41 1.14
CA LEU A 269 -8.49 9.37 0.48
C LEU A 269 -9.93 8.86 0.37
N SER A 270 -10.11 7.58 0.02
CA SER A 270 -11.45 6.97 -0.11
C SER A 270 -12.18 6.85 1.23
N THR A 271 -11.47 6.45 2.29
CA THR A 271 -12.03 6.35 3.66
C THR A 271 -12.48 7.70 4.22
N ARG A 272 -11.80 8.80 3.86
CA ARG A 272 -12.12 10.15 4.35
C ARG A 272 -13.07 10.91 3.43
N SER A 273 -13.11 10.60 2.14
CA SER A 273 -14.20 11.04 1.25
C SER A 273 -15.53 10.35 1.61
N ALA A 274 -15.50 9.11 2.10
CA ALA A 274 -16.68 8.43 2.63
C ALA A 274 -17.17 9.00 3.97
N ALA A 275 -16.32 9.70 4.72
CA ALA A 275 -16.73 10.48 5.90
C ALA A 275 -17.58 11.72 5.52
N GLN A 276 -17.82 11.94 4.22
CA GLN A 276 -18.72 12.97 3.70
C GLN A 276 -20.12 12.43 3.33
N VAL A 277 -20.51 11.27 3.87
CA VAL A 277 -21.91 10.83 3.88
C VAL A 277 -22.35 10.57 5.33
N THR A 278 -22.90 11.63 5.92
CA THR A 278 -23.99 11.62 6.92
C THR A 278 -23.92 10.51 7.99
N SER A 279 -23.09 10.70 9.03
CA SER A 279 -23.43 10.04 10.29
C SER A 279 -24.73 10.66 10.81
N LEU A 280 -25.63 9.82 11.34
CA LEU A 280 -26.84 10.28 12.00
C LEU A 280 -26.51 11.33 13.08
N ASP A 281 -25.35 11.17 13.74
CA ASP A 281 -24.84 12.10 14.75
C ASP A 281 -24.55 13.50 14.20
N GLN A 282 -24.06 13.62 12.97
CA GLN A 282 -23.79 14.90 12.34
C GLN A 282 -25.09 15.60 11.92
N VAL A 283 -26.08 14.83 11.46
CA VAL A 283 -27.44 15.33 11.19
C VAL A 283 -28.11 15.79 12.49
N VAL A 284 -27.95 15.04 13.58
CA VAL A 284 -28.44 15.39 14.92
C VAL A 284 -27.76 16.67 15.42
N GLN A 285 -26.45 16.81 15.26
CA GLN A 285 -25.72 18.03 15.64
C GLN A 285 -26.17 19.26 14.86
N TRP A 286 -26.42 19.13 13.54
CA TRP A 286 -26.97 20.24 12.75
C TRP A 286 -28.39 20.60 13.17
N LEU A 287 -29.23 19.60 13.49
CA LEU A 287 -30.58 19.81 14.03
C LEU A 287 -30.57 20.48 15.40
N ASP A 288 -29.66 20.08 16.30
CA ASP A 288 -29.52 20.65 17.64
C ASP A 288 -29.00 22.10 17.58
N ALA A 289 -28.05 22.39 16.69
CA ALA A 289 -27.56 23.75 16.44
C ALA A 289 -28.66 24.65 15.85
N ALA A 290 -29.40 24.16 14.84
CA ALA A 290 -30.53 24.90 14.26
C ALA A 290 -31.64 25.14 15.30
N ARG A 291 -31.92 24.16 16.17
CA ARG A 291 -32.88 24.32 17.27
C ARG A 291 -32.44 25.40 18.25
N ALA A 292 -31.16 25.42 18.63
CA ALA A 292 -30.61 26.43 19.53
C ALA A 292 -30.75 27.85 18.94
N ASP A 293 -30.43 28.04 17.66
CA ASP A 293 -30.54 29.33 16.98
C ASP A 293 -31.99 29.83 16.83
N VAL A 294 -32.93 28.93 16.54
CA VAL A 294 -34.37 29.26 16.50
C VAL A 294 -34.87 29.69 17.88
N THR A 295 -34.44 29.00 18.94
CA THR A 295 -34.81 29.40 20.32
C THR A 295 -34.15 30.70 20.77
N GLY A 296 -33.01 31.07 20.16
CA GLY A 296 -32.29 32.32 20.40
C GLY A 296 -32.78 33.51 19.57
N GLY A 297 -33.72 33.31 18.64
CA GLY A 297 -34.28 34.39 17.80
C GLY A 297 -33.46 34.76 16.56
N ALA A 298 -32.46 33.95 16.18
CA ALA A 298 -31.64 34.17 14.99
C ALA A 298 -32.20 33.38 13.78
N SER A 299 -32.96 34.05 12.91
CA SER A 299 -33.73 33.36 11.85
C SER A 299 -32.92 33.02 10.59
N ALA A 300 -31.86 33.75 10.26
CA ALA A 300 -31.13 33.56 9.01
C ALA A 300 -30.21 32.32 9.02
N SER A 301 -29.42 32.14 10.09
CA SER A 301 -28.52 30.99 10.31
C SER A 301 -29.26 29.64 10.34
N SER A 302 -30.43 29.65 10.97
CA SER A 302 -31.27 28.47 11.18
C SER A 302 -31.76 27.85 9.86
N VAL A 303 -32.08 28.68 8.86
CA VAL A 303 -32.60 28.23 7.56
C VAL A 303 -31.49 27.55 6.74
N ASP A 304 -30.26 28.05 6.80
CA ASP A 304 -29.11 27.48 6.09
C ASP A 304 -28.69 26.13 6.66
N LEU A 305 -28.74 25.98 8.00
CA LEU A 305 -28.49 24.71 8.69
C LEU A 305 -29.59 23.67 8.40
N LEU A 306 -30.87 24.09 8.38
CA LEU A 306 -31.99 23.22 8.00
C LEU A 306 -31.91 22.79 6.52
N ASN A 307 -31.55 23.68 5.61
CA ASN A 307 -31.35 23.35 4.20
C ASN A 307 -30.18 22.38 4.00
N SER A 308 -29.11 22.50 4.80
CA SER A 308 -27.97 21.58 4.79
C SER A 308 -28.37 20.19 5.31
N ALA A 309 -29.17 20.11 6.37
CA ALA A 309 -29.69 18.85 6.90
C ALA A 309 -30.72 18.18 5.96
N ILE A 310 -31.58 18.96 5.31
CA ILE A 310 -32.55 18.48 4.32
C ILE A 310 -31.82 17.98 3.06
N GLY A 311 -30.79 18.68 2.58
CA GLY A 311 -29.94 18.22 1.47
C GLY A 311 -29.27 16.88 1.77
N ALA A 312 -28.68 16.78 2.96
CA ALA A 312 -28.08 15.56 3.49
C ALA A 312 -29.05 14.36 3.60
N LEU A 313 -30.31 14.60 3.98
CA LEU A 313 -31.35 13.57 4.10
C LEU A 313 -32.05 13.21 2.79
N SER A 314 -32.12 14.13 1.83
CA SER A 314 -32.82 13.94 0.55
C SER A 314 -31.93 13.33 -0.55
N GLY A 315 -30.65 13.09 -0.26
CA GLY A 315 -29.66 12.70 -1.26
C GLY A 315 -29.41 13.79 -2.31
N ALA A 316 -29.95 14.99 -2.09
CA ALA A 316 -29.67 16.15 -2.91
C ALA A 316 -28.23 16.60 -2.59
N GLN A 317 -27.42 16.64 -3.64
CA GLN A 317 -26.01 17.00 -3.59
C GLN A 317 -25.84 18.26 -2.75
N ALA A 318 -25.15 18.11 -1.60
CA ALA A 318 -24.87 19.21 -0.70
C ALA A 318 -24.31 20.40 -1.51
N PRO A 319 -24.72 21.65 -1.22
CA PRO A 319 -24.15 22.82 -1.89
C PRO A 319 -22.63 22.68 -1.84
N ALA A 320 -21.98 22.78 -3.02
CA ALA A 320 -20.57 22.43 -3.26
C ALA A 320 -19.72 22.69 -2.01
N ALA A 321 -19.58 21.66 -1.18
CA ALA A 321 -18.91 21.82 0.10
C ALA A 321 -17.50 22.27 -0.25
N GLN A 322 -17.06 23.39 0.32
CA GLN A 322 -15.69 23.87 0.14
C GLN A 322 -14.76 22.68 0.29
N ALA A 323 -13.95 22.43 -0.74
CA ALA A 323 -13.12 21.24 -0.79
C ALA A 323 -12.19 21.27 0.43
N VAL A 324 -12.44 20.39 1.41
CA VAL A 324 -11.60 20.26 2.59
C VAL A 324 -10.19 19.94 2.12
N SER A 325 -9.21 20.73 2.55
CA SER A 325 -7.82 20.62 2.13
C SER A 325 -7.22 19.27 2.53
N LEU A 326 -6.16 18.84 1.87
CA LEU A 326 -5.45 17.59 2.19
C LEU A 326 -4.90 17.62 3.63
N VAL A 327 -4.48 18.78 4.12
CA VAL A 327 -3.99 18.95 5.49
C VAL A 327 -5.10 18.73 6.52
N GLU A 328 -6.29 19.28 6.28
CA GLU A 328 -7.48 19.04 7.12
C GLU A 328 -7.97 17.59 7.02
N ARG A 329 -7.72 16.92 5.89
CA ARG A 329 -7.86 15.46 5.73
C ARG A 329 -6.70 14.68 6.34
N GLY A 330 -5.87 15.31 7.18
CA GLY A 330 -4.82 14.66 7.95
C GLY A 330 -3.64 14.12 7.13
N PHE A 331 -3.44 14.63 5.92
CA PHE A 331 -2.21 14.41 5.17
C PHE A 331 -1.16 15.43 5.61
N GLN A 332 -0.01 14.95 6.06
CA GLN A 332 1.19 15.75 6.31
C GLN A 332 2.15 15.62 5.13
N ASP A 333 2.32 14.41 4.59
CA ASP A 333 3.06 14.18 3.35
C ASP A 333 2.24 13.38 2.35
N LEU A 334 2.40 13.73 1.08
CA LEU A 334 1.84 12.98 -0.03
C LEU A 334 2.89 12.04 -0.63
N PRO A 335 2.47 10.94 -1.28
CA PRO A 335 3.36 10.20 -2.16
C PRO A 335 3.93 11.13 -3.25
N PRO A 336 5.01 10.74 -3.95
CA PRO A 336 5.59 11.58 -4.99
C PRO A 336 4.64 11.85 -6.16
N ALA A 337 3.66 10.98 -6.35
CA ALA A 337 2.58 11.18 -7.31
C ALA A 337 1.34 10.41 -6.86
N GLY A 338 0.18 10.77 -7.40
CA GLY A 338 -1.08 10.10 -7.12
C GLY A 338 -2.24 10.69 -7.91
N PHE A 339 -3.44 10.14 -7.68
CA PHE A 339 -4.68 10.60 -8.31
C PHE A 339 -5.51 11.42 -7.32
N LEU A 340 -6.13 12.49 -7.80
CA LEU A 340 -7.07 13.30 -7.02
C LEU A 340 -8.42 13.33 -7.74
N PRO A 341 -9.54 13.11 -7.02
CA PRO A 341 -10.87 13.22 -7.59
C PRO A 341 -11.21 14.69 -7.87
N VAL A 342 -11.88 14.96 -8.98
CA VAL A 342 -12.36 16.30 -9.37
C VAL A 342 -13.75 16.18 -10.01
N ASP A 343 -14.58 17.21 -9.87
CA ASP A 343 -15.81 17.31 -10.68
C ASP A 343 -15.43 17.80 -12.08
N PRO A 344 -15.65 17.00 -13.14
CA PRO A 344 -15.31 17.38 -14.51
C PRO A 344 -16.13 18.57 -15.03
N LYS A 345 -17.25 18.90 -14.39
CA LYS A 345 -18.09 20.06 -14.75
C LYS A 345 -17.60 21.38 -14.16
N GLY A 346 -16.80 21.32 -13.08
CA GLY A 346 -16.29 22.50 -12.40
C GLY A 346 -14.94 22.99 -12.93
N ASN A 347 -14.43 24.08 -12.36
CA ASN A 347 -13.07 24.54 -12.64
C ASN A 347 -12.07 23.61 -11.91
N VAL A 348 -11.50 22.66 -12.65
CA VAL A 348 -10.55 21.66 -12.12
C VAL A 348 -9.35 22.32 -11.43
N ALA A 349 -8.82 23.43 -11.98
CA ALA A 349 -7.66 24.10 -11.39
C ALA A 349 -7.99 24.71 -10.02
N GLU A 350 -9.16 25.34 -9.88
CA GLU A 350 -9.62 25.88 -8.59
C GLU A 350 -9.88 24.76 -7.57
N GLN A 351 -10.52 23.67 -8.00
CA GLN A 351 -10.78 22.51 -7.13
C GLN A 351 -9.48 21.91 -6.58
N VAL A 352 -8.50 21.67 -7.45
CA VAL A 352 -7.21 21.12 -7.02
C VAL A 352 -6.43 22.13 -6.19
N THR A 353 -6.46 23.42 -6.54
CA THR A 353 -5.79 24.47 -5.75
C THR A 353 -6.35 24.55 -4.33
N ALA A 354 -7.66 24.37 -4.15
CA ALA A 354 -8.29 24.33 -2.83
C ALA A 354 -7.87 23.12 -1.97
N LEU A 355 -7.40 22.02 -2.60
CA LEU A 355 -6.93 20.83 -1.88
C LEU A 355 -5.52 21.02 -1.28
N PHE A 356 -4.68 21.87 -1.89
CA PHE A 356 -3.31 22.10 -1.44
C PHE A 356 -3.19 23.36 -0.59
N PRO A 357 -2.26 23.40 0.38
CA PRO A 357 -1.95 24.64 1.09
C PRO A 357 -1.32 25.66 0.13
N ALA A 358 -1.56 26.94 0.36
CA ALA A 358 -1.04 28.03 -0.47
C ALA A 358 0.50 28.10 -0.54
N THR A 359 1.19 27.39 0.36
CA THR A 359 2.65 27.26 0.39
C THR A 359 3.21 26.34 -0.69
N VAL A 360 2.38 25.51 -1.33
CA VAL A 360 2.79 24.55 -2.35
C VAL A 360 2.41 25.08 -3.75
N PRO A 361 3.36 25.60 -4.54
CA PRO A 361 3.09 26.07 -5.89
C PRO A 361 2.64 24.92 -6.80
N LEU A 362 1.53 25.14 -7.51
CA LEU A 362 0.94 24.18 -8.46
C LEU A 362 1.15 24.63 -9.91
N THR A 363 1.54 23.71 -10.78
CA THR A 363 1.62 23.94 -12.23
C THR A 363 0.66 23.01 -12.96
N PHE A 364 -0.21 23.54 -13.82
CA PHE A 364 -1.23 22.75 -14.51
C PHE A 364 -0.86 22.46 -15.96
N TYR A 365 -1.00 21.21 -16.36
CA TYR A 365 -0.78 20.74 -17.72
C TYR A 365 -2.01 20.01 -18.24
N THR A 366 -2.31 20.19 -19.53
CA THR A 366 -3.26 19.31 -20.23
C THR A 366 -2.47 18.26 -20.99
N CYS A 367 -2.88 17.00 -20.89
CA CYS A 367 -2.16 15.89 -21.52
C CYS A 367 -3.12 14.87 -22.12
N ARG A 368 -2.60 13.95 -22.93
CA ARG A 368 -3.38 12.80 -23.40
C ARG A 368 -3.56 11.80 -22.27
N PHE A 369 -4.66 11.03 -22.32
CA PHE A 369 -4.97 10.03 -21.31
C PHE A 369 -3.87 8.96 -21.13
N ASP A 370 -3.20 8.57 -22.21
CA ASP A 370 -2.11 7.59 -22.21
C ASP A 370 -0.78 8.14 -21.67
N TYR A 371 -0.67 9.45 -21.43
CA TYR A 371 0.51 10.06 -20.84
C TYR A 371 0.53 9.97 -19.31
N THR A 372 -0.63 9.85 -18.67
CA THR A 372 -0.74 9.86 -17.20
C THR A 372 -0.01 8.70 -16.52
N PRO A 373 0.02 7.45 -17.05
CA PRO A 373 0.78 6.38 -16.42
C PRO A 373 2.29 6.65 -16.47
N GLN A 374 2.77 7.30 -17.54
CA GLN A 374 4.20 7.65 -17.68
C GLN A 374 4.62 8.70 -16.66
N VAL A 375 3.75 9.68 -16.38
CA VAL A 375 3.99 10.67 -15.31
C VAL A 375 4.12 9.96 -13.97
N LEU A 376 3.17 9.08 -13.64
CA LEU A 376 3.18 8.32 -12.39
C LEU A 376 4.46 7.48 -12.27
N GLU A 377 4.86 6.79 -13.33
CA GLU A 377 6.09 6.00 -13.37
C GLU A 377 7.35 6.86 -13.20
N SER A 378 7.43 8.00 -13.88
CA SER A 378 8.58 8.91 -13.78
C SER A 378 8.77 9.48 -12.37
N ALA A 379 7.67 9.64 -11.62
CA ALA A 379 7.68 10.12 -10.24
C ALA A 379 8.10 9.04 -9.22
N GLN A 380 8.28 7.77 -9.64
CA GLN A 380 8.67 6.66 -8.77
C GLN A 380 9.90 6.97 -7.91
N HIS A 381 10.87 7.68 -8.49
CA HIS A 381 12.15 7.98 -7.84
C HIS A 381 12.18 9.31 -7.10
N SER A 382 11.12 10.10 -7.17
CA SER A 382 11.00 11.36 -6.46
C SER A 382 10.73 11.16 -4.98
N ASP A 383 11.08 12.17 -4.19
CA ASP A 383 10.75 12.23 -2.78
C ASP A 383 9.25 12.48 -2.54
N ARG A 384 8.80 12.22 -1.32
CA ARG A 384 7.43 12.54 -0.90
C ARG A 384 7.23 14.07 -0.92
N ILE A 385 5.99 14.53 -0.96
CA ILE A 385 5.65 15.96 -1.02
C ILE A 385 5.19 16.39 0.38
N PRO A 386 6.04 17.03 1.20
CA PRO A 386 5.61 17.60 2.49
C PRO A 386 4.63 18.76 2.26
N LEU A 387 3.55 18.78 3.03
CA LEU A 387 2.51 19.83 2.97
C LEU A 387 2.68 20.92 4.03
N ASP A 388 3.63 20.77 4.95
CA ASP A 388 3.93 21.75 6.00
C ASP A 388 4.80 22.92 5.52
N GLY A 389 5.26 22.89 4.27
CA GLY A 389 6.14 23.91 3.70
C GLY A 389 7.58 23.83 4.22
N SER A 390 7.98 22.72 4.85
CA SER A 390 9.35 22.49 5.33
C SER A 390 10.39 22.47 4.21
N GLU A 391 9.97 22.17 2.97
CA GLU A 391 10.83 22.12 1.80
C GLU A 391 10.63 23.35 0.88
N ALA A 392 11.56 24.29 0.95
CA ALA A 392 11.50 25.51 0.14
C ALA A 392 11.67 25.21 -1.36
N GLY A 393 10.79 25.77 -2.20
CA GLY A 393 10.85 25.62 -3.66
C GLY A 393 10.25 24.32 -4.19
N LEU A 394 9.66 23.48 -3.33
CA LEU A 394 8.92 22.31 -3.74
C LEU A 394 7.67 22.70 -4.54
N GLY A 395 7.60 22.31 -5.81
CA GLY A 395 6.41 22.46 -6.64
C GLY A 395 5.69 21.14 -6.88
N VAL A 396 4.42 21.22 -7.31
CA VAL A 396 3.62 20.07 -7.73
C VAL A 396 3.06 20.32 -9.11
N ASP A 397 3.30 19.39 -10.02
CA ASP A 397 2.74 19.40 -11.36
C ASP A 397 1.43 18.61 -11.35
N VAL A 398 0.38 19.20 -11.93
CA VAL A 398 -0.96 18.64 -12.04
C VAL A 398 -1.29 18.41 -13.51
N PHE A 399 -1.50 17.14 -13.86
CA PHE A 399 -1.79 16.69 -15.21
C PHE A 399 -3.28 16.38 -15.35
N ILE A 400 -3.94 17.16 -16.20
CA ILE A 400 -5.37 17.06 -16.52
C ILE A 400 -5.50 16.28 -17.84
N PRO A 401 -6.05 15.05 -17.82
CA PRO A 401 -6.19 14.25 -19.03
C PRO A 401 -7.26 14.83 -19.96
N SER A 402 -7.00 14.82 -21.26
CA SER A 402 -7.98 15.18 -22.28
C SER A 402 -9.16 14.19 -22.23
N GLY A 403 -10.39 14.69 -22.15
CA GLY A 403 -11.59 13.86 -22.04
C GLY A 403 -12.45 14.11 -20.80
N GLN A 404 -12.06 15.08 -19.96
CA GLN A 404 -12.78 15.47 -18.73
C GLN A 404 -13.08 14.28 -17.80
N PRO A 405 -12.07 13.50 -17.39
CA PRO A 405 -12.26 12.51 -16.34
C PRO A 405 -12.59 13.20 -15.01
N ASP A 406 -13.17 12.44 -14.09
CA ASP A 406 -13.44 12.80 -12.70
C ASP A 406 -12.19 12.70 -11.80
N TRP A 407 -10.99 12.73 -12.40
CA TRP A 407 -9.72 12.67 -11.70
C TRP A 407 -8.59 13.40 -12.43
N VAL A 408 -7.56 13.79 -11.68
CA VAL A 408 -6.30 14.32 -12.20
C VAL A 408 -5.12 13.56 -11.58
N VAL A 409 -3.95 13.63 -12.21
CA VAL A 409 -2.70 13.13 -11.62
C VAL A 409 -1.89 14.31 -11.10
N PHE A 410 -1.41 14.23 -9.86
CA PHE A 410 -0.37 15.12 -9.37
C PHE A 410 0.97 14.37 -9.31
N ALA A 411 2.06 15.10 -9.51
CA ALA A 411 3.41 14.60 -9.33
C ALA A 411 4.30 15.71 -8.76
N ARG A 412 5.31 15.32 -7.96
CA ARG A 412 6.32 16.22 -7.44
C ARG A 412 7.08 16.84 -8.62
N ASN A 413 7.16 18.17 -8.66
CA ASN A 413 7.94 18.86 -9.66
C ASN A 413 9.43 18.62 -9.37
N ASN A 414 10.13 18.04 -10.35
CA ASN A 414 11.56 17.75 -10.27
C ASN A 414 12.41 18.79 -11.00
N GLU A 415 11.86 19.97 -11.34
CA GLU A 415 12.63 20.99 -12.05
C GLU A 415 13.93 21.28 -11.29
N PRO A 416 15.09 21.10 -11.93
CA PRO A 416 16.36 21.30 -11.28
C PRO A 416 16.46 22.76 -10.84
N VAL A 417 16.73 22.99 -9.56
CA VAL A 417 17.12 24.32 -9.09
C VAL A 417 18.38 24.71 -9.85
N PRO A 418 18.35 25.77 -10.69
CA PRO A 418 19.54 26.17 -11.42
C PRO A 418 20.66 26.50 -10.43
N LEU A 419 21.87 26.00 -10.70
CA LEU A 419 23.06 26.27 -9.89
C LEU A 419 23.41 27.76 -9.96
N GLY A 420 22.80 28.57 -9.09
CA GLY A 420 23.15 29.96 -8.79
C GLY A 420 22.87 31.00 -9.87
N GLY A 421 21.97 31.95 -9.55
CA GLY A 421 22.09 33.40 -9.83
C GLY A 421 22.34 33.94 -11.25
N GLY A 422 22.47 33.11 -12.27
CA GLY A 422 22.57 33.52 -13.66
C GLY A 422 21.20 33.44 -14.32
N THR A 423 20.77 34.53 -14.94
CA THR A 423 19.59 34.62 -15.80
C THR A 423 19.40 33.32 -16.59
N ALA A 424 18.29 32.62 -16.38
CA ALA A 424 17.96 31.39 -17.07
C ALA A 424 17.95 31.64 -18.60
N ILE A 425 19.01 31.23 -19.29
CA ILE A 425 19.04 31.18 -20.75
C ILE A 425 18.52 29.81 -21.17
N GLY A 426 17.26 29.81 -21.60
CA GLY A 426 16.66 28.80 -22.46
C GLY A 426 16.07 27.59 -21.72
N ALA A 427 14.96 27.00 -22.15
CA ALA A 427 14.00 27.35 -23.17
C ALA A 427 12.74 26.56 -22.81
N ARG A 428 11.60 27.24 -22.68
CA ARG A 428 10.29 26.60 -22.69
C ARG A 428 10.15 25.84 -24.01
N ALA A 429 10.31 24.53 -23.99
CA ALA A 429 9.81 23.67 -25.06
C ALA A 429 8.28 23.60 -24.93
N THR A 430 7.61 24.66 -25.38
CA THR A 430 6.20 24.53 -25.74
C THR A 430 6.11 23.52 -26.87
N THR A 431 5.41 22.43 -26.61
CA THR A 431 5.03 21.41 -27.58
C THR A 431 4.38 22.09 -28.79
N ARG A 432 5.15 22.18 -29.87
CA ARG A 432 4.68 22.67 -31.16
C ARG A 432 3.71 21.62 -31.72
N ALA A 433 2.43 21.99 -31.80
CA ALA A 433 1.42 21.23 -32.53
C ALA A 433 1.90 20.90 -33.97
N PRO A 434 1.54 19.73 -34.53
CA PRO A 434 1.97 19.35 -35.87
C PRO A 434 1.39 20.32 -36.90
N LYS A 435 2.29 20.98 -37.63
CA LYS A 435 1.98 21.91 -38.70
C LYS A 435 1.27 21.14 -39.83
N ALA A 436 0.02 21.50 -40.09
CA ALA A 436 -0.76 21.00 -41.21
C ALA A 436 0.03 21.14 -42.52
N ALA A 437 0.16 20.02 -43.24
CA ALA A 437 0.77 19.98 -44.56
C ALA A 437 -0.10 20.76 -45.55
N ALA A 438 0.41 21.94 -45.94
CA ALA A 438 -0.12 22.68 -47.08
C ALA A 438 0.19 21.90 -48.37
N ARG A 439 -0.83 21.26 -48.96
CA ARG A 439 -0.80 20.85 -50.38
C ARG A 439 -0.86 22.13 -51.23
N ARG A 440 0.29 22.56 -51.75
CA ARG A 440 0.35 23.43 -52.95
C ARG A 440 0.24 22.55 -54.19
N GLY A 441 -0.56 23.05 -55.13
CA GLY A 441 -0.95 22.37 -56.34
C GLY A 441 0.19 22.12 -57.32
N ASP A 442 -0.01 21.10 -58.12
CA ASP A 442 0.72 20.88 -59.36
C ASP A 442 -0.31 20.98 -60.50
N ALA A 443 -0.15 22.01 -61.31
CA ALA A 443 -0.94 22.27 -62.50
C ALA A 443 0.04 22.52 -63.66
N GLY A 444 -0.08 21.68 -64.69
CA GLY A 444 0.28 22.06 -66.05
C GLY A 444 1.51 21.39 -66.63
N VAL A 445 1.33 20.21 -67.22
CA VAL A 445 2.07 19.82 -68.43
C VAL A 445 1.07 19.53 -69.54
N THR A 446 0.99 20.47 -70.48
CA THR A 446 0.38 20.32 -71.79
C THR A 446 1.34 19.58 -72.73
N ARG A 447 0.85 18.57 -73.46
CA ARG A 447 1.28 18.30 -74.85
C ARG A 447 0.31 17.36 -75.58
N ARG A 448 -0.31 17.92 -76.62
CA ARG A 448 -0.60 17.37 -77.96
C ARG A 448 -0.70 15.83 -78.09
N ALA A 449 -1.89 15.35 -78.43
CA ALA A 449 -2.30 15.04 -79.81
C ALA A 449 -3.83 14.95 -79.85
#